data_AF-A0A4S4G3R6-F1
#
_entry.id   AF-A0A4S4G3R6-F1
#
_cell.length_a   1.000
_cell.length_b   1.000
_cell.length_c   1.000
_cell.angle_alpha   90.00
_cell.angle_beta   90.00
_cell.angle_gamma   90.00
#
_symmetry.space_group_name_H-M   'P 1'
#
loop_
_entity.id
_entity.type
_entity.pdbx_description
1 polymer ?
#
loop_
_entity_poly.entity_id
_entity_poly.type
_entity_poly.pdbx_seq_one_letter_code
_entity_poly.pdbx_strand_id
1 'polypeptide(L)'
;MKSIDTQTEPMTDKQVRRLLASTGKWFFAKYFEEVHSRKDNKKALIDDLYEEGFDKNLSGTTTRVGCMIRLINNGYAGDALQIIANSDRMFNDHPELPMLLRQIYESHPELGEPHGAR
;
A
#
# COMPACT_ATOMS: atom_id res chain seq x y z
N MET A 1 32.00 19.46 -5.68
CA MET A 1 31.00 18.36 -5.57
C MET A 1 29.63 19.00 -5.49
N LYS A 2 28.75 18.79 -6.47
CA LYS A 2 27.34 19.22 -6.34
C LYS A 2 26.61 18.10 -5.63
N SER A 3 26.16 18.36 -4.41
CA SER A 3 25.16 17.52 -3.73
C SER A 3 23.92 17.53 -4.63
N ILE A 4 23.61 16.39 -5.23
CA ILE A 4 22.32 16.19 -5.89
C ILE A 4 21.37 15.86 -4.75
N ASP A 5 20.83 16.90 -4.12
CA ASP A 5 19.62 16.76 -3.31
C ASP A 5 18.55 16.26 -4.27
N THR A 6 18.33 14.94 -4.25
CA THR A 6 17.29 14.32 -5.08
C THR A 6 15.98 14.59 -4.35
N GLN A 7 15.50 15.83 -4.42
CA GLN A 7 14.13 16.14 -4.05
C GLN A 7 13.25 15.49 -5.11
N THR A 8 12.85 14.24 -4.87
CA THR A 8 11.78 13.60 -5.62
C THR A 8 10.55 14.50 -5.46
N GLU A 9 10.01 15.04 -6.55
CA GLU A 9 8.82 15.88 -6.48
C GLU A 9 7.70 15.12 -5.72
N PRO A 10 6.96 15.80 -4.83
CA PRO A 10 5.85 15.18 -4.13
C PRO A 10 4.84 14.65 -5.14
N MET A 11 4.39 13.42 -4.92
CA MET A 11 3.33 12.84 -5.74
C MET A 11 2.05 13.66 -5.59
N THR A 12 1.38 13.88 -6.71
CA THR A 12 0.02 14.45 -6.73
C THR A 12 -1.00 13.42 -6.24
N ASP A 13 -2.12 13.89 -5.67
CA ASP A 13 -3.28 13.04 -5.30
C ASP A 13 -3.72 12.11 -6.44
N LYS A 14 -3.65 12.60 -7.68
CA LYS A 14 -3.98 11.83 -8.88
C LYS A 14 -3.02 10.65 -9.08
N GLN A 15 -1.73 10.86 -8.85
CA GLN A 15 -0.73 9.78 -8.92
C GLN A 15 -0.91 8.78 -7.78
N VAL A 16 -1.18 9.24 -6.56
CA VAL A 16 -1.47 8.37 -5.40
C VAL A 16 -2.67 7.47 -5.69
N ARG A 17 -3.79 8.06 -6.10
CA ARG A 17 -5.02 7.32 -6.45
C ARG A 17 -4.80 6.34 -7.60
N ARG A 18 -3.99 6.71 -8.60
CA ARG A 18 -3.66 5.83 -9.73
C ARG A 18 -2.83 4.64 -9.29
N LEU A 19 -1.78 4.86 -8.49
CA LEU A 19 -0.96 3.75 -7.97
C LEU A 19 -1.79 2.84 -7.06
N LEU A 20 -2.61 3.41 -6.16
CA LEU A 20 -3.48 2.61 -5.30
C LEU A 20 -4.50 1.81 -6.11
N ALA A 21 -5.05 2.36 -7.19
CA ALA A 21 -5.93 1.62 -8.08
C ALA A 21 -5.20 0.45 -8.78
N SER A 22 -3.95 0.66 -9.22
CA SER A 22 -3.11 -0.39 -9.80
C SER A 22 -2.69 -1.46 -8.79
N THR A 23 -2.45 -1.09 -7.53
CA THR A 23 -2.23 -2.04 -6.44
C THR A 23 -3.51 -2.80 -6.11
N GLY A 24 -4.65 -2.12 -6.11
CA GLY A 24 -5.92 -2.62 -5.56
C GLY A 24 -6.00 -2.36 -4.06
N LYS A 25 -7.10 -1.75 -3.62
CA LYS A 25 -7.33 -1.37 -2.21
C LYS A 25 -7.21 -2.55 -1.24
N TRP A 26 -7.83 -3.68 -1.59
CA TRP A 26 -7.77 -4.88 -0.75
C TRP A 26 -6.37 -5.47 -0.64
N PHE A 27 -5.68 -5.60 -1.76
CA PHE A 27 -4.28 -6.06 -1.77
C PHE A 27 -3.41 -5.15 -0.91
N PHE A 28 -3.59 -3.83 -1.04
CA PHE A 28 -2.85 -2.86 -0.26
C PHE A 28 -3.06 -3.05 1.25
N ALA A 29 -4.31 -3.18 1.71
CA ALA A 29 -4.58 -3.39 3.13
C ALA A 29 -4.09 -4.76 3.62
N LYS A 30 -4.40 -5.84 2.89
CA LYS A 30 -4.09 -7.21 3.29
C LYS A 30 -2.58 -7.47 3.41
N TYR A 31 -1.80 -6.96 2.46
CA TYR A 31 -0.36 -7.25 2.37
C TYR A 31 0.53 -6.08 2.81
N PHE A 32 -0.03 -5.09 3.51
CA PHE A 32 0.70 -3.90 3.92
C PHE A 32 1.98 -4.25 4.68
N GLU A 33 1.84 -4.96 5.80
CA GLU A 33 2.95 -5.32 6.69
C GLU A 33 4.03 -6.12 5.98
N GLU A 34 3.64 -7.09 5.15
CA GLU A 34 4.58 -7.94 4.43
C GLU A 34 5.36 -7.15 3.38
N VAL A 35 4.67 -6.31 2.58
CA VAL A 35 5.34 -5.46 1.60
C VAL A 35 6.20 -4.41 2.29
N HIS A 36 5.72 -3.81 3.39
CA HIS A 36 6.45 -2.79 4.13
C HIS A 36 7.75 -3.33 4.72
N SER A 37 7.70 -4.50 5.36
CA SER A 37 8.87 -5.15 5.99
C SER A 37 9.88 -5.73 5.00
N ARG A 38 9.43 -6.14 3.80
CA ARG A 38 10.26 -6.85 2.82
C ARG A 38 10.55 -6.07 1.53
N LYS A 39 10.19 -4.78 1.47
CA LYS A 39 10.31 -3.95 0.25
C LYS A 39 11.69 -3.94 -0.40
N ASP A 40 12.76 -4.15 0.37
CA ASP A 40 14.14 -4.19 -0.12
C ASP A 40 14.51 -5.55 -0.76
N ASN A 41 13.77 -6.62 -0.48
CA ASN A 41 13.87 -7.92 -1.15
C ASN A 41 12.68 -8.17 -2.07
N LYS A 42 12.47 -7.23 -3.01
CA LYS A 42 11.30 -7.19 -3.89
C LYS A 42 11.07 -8.48 -4.68
N LYS A 43 12.13 -9.15 -5.15
CA LYS A 43 11.99 -10.37 -5.96
C LYS A 43 11.37 -11.51 -5.16
N ALA A 44 11.98 -11.86 -4.02
CA ALA A 44 11.47 -12.93 -3.17
C ALA A 44 10.05 -12.62 -2.66
N LEU A 45 9.79 -11.35 -2.31
CA LEU A 45 8.45 -10.90 -1.93
C LEU A 45 7.40 -11.13 -3.04
N ILE A 46 7.74 -10.84 -4.30
CA ILE A 46 6.83 -11.07 -5.42
C ILE A 46 6.57 -12.55 -5.63
N ASP A 47 7.61 -13.38 -5.55
CA ASP A 47 7.50 -14.82 -5.76
C ASP A 47 6.58 -15.43 -4.67
N ASP A 48 6.82 -15.13 -3.39
CA ASP A 48 6.00 -15.61 -2.26
C ASP A 48 4.53 -15.15 -2.37
N LEU A 49 4.29 -13.86 -2.63
CA LEU A 49 2.93 -13.32 -2.77
C LEU A 49 2.20 -13.86 -4.00
N TYR A 50 2.93 -14.29 -5.03
CA TYR A 50 2.34 -14.97 -6.18
C TYR A 50 1.94 -16.40 -5.84
N GLU A 51 2.75 -17.11 -5.06
CA GLU A 51 2.44 -18.46 -4.57
C GLU A 51 1.18 -18.50 -3.69
N GLU A 52 0.85 -17.42 -2.98
CA GLU A 52 -0.43 -17.28 -2.26
C GLU A 52 -1.67 -17.26 -3.17
N GLY A 53 -1.49 -17.06 -4.48
CA GLY A 53 -2.57 -17.19 -5.47
C GLY A 53 -3.53 -16.00 -5.56
N PHE A 54 -3.13 -14.80 -5.09
CA PHE A 54 -3.98 -13.60 -5.22
C PHE A 54 -4.22 -13.20 -6.69
N ASP A 55 -3.16 -13.22 -7.50
CA ASP A 55 -3.22 -12.91 -8.92
C ASP A 55 -3.02 -14.18 -9.75
N LYS A 56 -3.67 -14.24 -10.92
CA LYS A 56 -3.54 -15.39 -11.85
C LYS A 56 -2.14 -15.51 -12.47
N ASN A 57 -1.42 -14.39 -12.59
CA ASN A 57 -0.15 -14.29 -13.28
C ASN A 57 0.84 -13.45 -12.45
N LEU A 58 2.12 -13.82 -12.48
CA LEU A 58 3.22 -13.13 -11.79
C LEU A 58 3.32 -11.63 -12.14
N SER A 59 2.97 -11.25 -13.37
CA SER A 59 2.98 -9.85 -13.81
C SER A 59 1.97 -8.98 -13.06
N GLY A 60 0.85 -9.56 -12.63
CA GLY A 60 -0.14 -8.92 -11.75
C GLY A 60 0.48 -8.60 -10.40
N THR A 61 1.01 -9.61 -9.71
CA THR A 61 1.68 -9.47 -8.42
C THR A 61 2.82 -8.46 -8.50
N THR A 62 3.66 -8.56 -9.53
CA THR A 62 4.77 -7.63 -9.80
C THR A 62 4.30 -6.17 -9.86
N THR A 63 3.18 -5.93 -10.55
CA THR A 63 2.60 -4.59 -10.70
C THR A 63 2.08 -4.07 -9.36
N ARG A 64 1.34 -4.89 -8.61
CA ARG A 64 0.76 -4.48 -7.33
C ARG A 64 1.82 -4.15 -6.30
N VAL A 65 2.76 -5.07 -6.09
CA VAL A 65 3.91 -4.89 -5.19
C VAL A 65 4.74 -3.69 -5.63
N GLY A 66 5.01 -3.55 -6.93
CA GLY A 66 5.75 -2.41 -7.46
C GLY A 66 5.09 -1.06 -7.19
N CYS A 67 3.77 -0.94 -7.38
CA CYS A 67 3.02 0.28 -7.10
C CYS A 67 2.92 0.57 -5.60
N MET A 68 2.80 -0.47 -4.78
CA MET A 68 2.72 -0.37 -3.33
C MET A 68 4.03 0.10 -2.71
N ILE A 69 5.17 -0.49 -3.12
CA ILE A 69 6.50 -0.05 -2.70
C ILE A 69 6.73 1.41 -3.09
N ARG A 70 6.25 1.86 -4.25
CA ARG A 70 6.34 3.28 -4.65
C ARG A 70 5.55 4.18 -3.71
N LEU A 71 4.33 3.82 -3.32
CA LEU A 71 3.55 4.59 -2.34
C LEU A 71 4.28 4.68 -1.00
N ILE A 72 4.79 3.54 -0.50
CA ILE A 72 5.53 3.46 0.77
C ILE A 72 6.80 4.31 0.71
N ASN A 73 7.66 4.13 -0.29
CA ASN A 73 8.96 4.80 -0.37
C ASN A 73 8.86 6.31 -0.61
N ASN A 74 7.75 6.80 -1.14
CA ASN A 74 7.51 8.23 -1.31
C ASN A 74 6.72 8.84 -0.14
N GLY A 75 6.40 8.07 0.92
CA GLY A 75 5.70 8.59 2.10
C GLY A 75 4.18 8.72 1.94
N TYR A 76 3.58 8.12 0.91
CA TYR A 76 2.14 8.22 0.59
C TYR A 76 1.33 6.99 1.05
N ALA A 77 1.88 6.18 1.96
CA ALA A 77 1.18 5.03 2.53
C ALA A 77 -0.03 5.44 3.39
N GLY A 78 0.12 6.47 4.22
CA GLY A 78 -0.98 7.01 5.04
C GLY A 78 -2.14 7.51 4.19
N ASP A 79 -1.86 8.29 3.15
CA ASP A 79 -2.89 8.76 2.20
C ASP A 79 -3.63 7.61 1.52
N ALA A 80 -2.91 6.56 1.15
CA ALA A 80 -3.51 5.37 0.57
C ALA A 80 -4.43 4.65 1.56
N LEU A 81 -4.01 4.48 2.81
CA LEU A 81 -4.82 3.88 3.88
C LEU A 81 -6.04 4.72 4.22
N GLN A 82 -5.94 6.05 4.23
CA GLN A 82 -7.07 6.96 4.41
C GLN A 82 -8.12 6.81 3.30
N ILE A 83 -7.69 6.63 2.04
CA ILE A 83 -8.59 6.36 0.90
C ILE A 83 -9.30 5.00 1.05
N ILE A 84 -8.63 4.02 1.67
CA ILE A 84 -9.22 2.70 1.96
C ILE A 84 -10.22 2.80 3.11
N ALA A 85 -9.85 3.46 4.21
CA ALA A 85 -10.69 3.67 5.40
C ALA A 85 -11.98 4.44 5.07
N ASN A 86 -11.97 5.32 4.08
CA ASN A 86 -13.14 6.09 3.64
C ASN A 86 -13.99 5.37 2.57
N SER A 87 -13.81 4.07 2.37
CA SER A 87 -14.46 3.33 1.28
C SER A 87 -15.52 2.36 1.80
N ASP A 88 -16.79 2.75 1.82
CA ASP A 88 -17.90 1.90 2.28
C ASP A 88 -17.91 0.51 1.63
N ARG A 89 -17.68 0.47 0.31
CA ARG A 89 -17.57 -0.80 -0.43
C ARG A 89 -16.51 -1.73 0.14
N MET A 90 -15.38 -1.20 0.60
CA MET A 90 -14.31 -2.04 1.15
C MET A 90 -14.72 -2.69 2.46
N PHE A 91 -15.44 -1.97 3.33
CA PHE A 91 -15.97 -2.54 4.57
C PHE A 91 -17.07 -3.59 4.30
N ASN A 92 -17.88 -3.37 3.26
CA ASN A 92 -18.91 -4.34 2.86
C ASN A 92 -18.32 -5.60 2.22
N ASP A 93 -17.33 -5.44 1.33
CA ASP A 93 -16.71 -6.55 0.60
C ASP A 93 -15.69 -7.31 1.50
N HIS A 94 -15.12 -6.66 2.51
CA HIS A 94 -14.09 -7.20 3.41
C HIS A 94 -14.36 -6.82 4.89
N PRO A 95 -15.20 -7.59 5.60
CA PRO A 95 -15.53 -7.33 7.01
C PRO A 95 -14.33 -7.32 7.97
N GLU A 96 -13.22 -7.93 7.58
CA GLU A 96 -11.96 -7.98 8.33
C GLU A 96 -11.12 -6.69 8.21
N LEU A 97 -11.46 -5.80 7.27
CA LEU A 97 -10.72 -4.56 7.03
C LEU A 97 -10.52 -3.68 8.28
N PRO A 98 -11.51 -3.48 9.19
CA PRO A 98 -11.32 -2.65 10.37
C PRO A 98 -10.19 -3.18 11.27
N MET A 99 -10.08 -4.50 11.41
CA MET A 99 -9.02 -5.12 12.20
C MET A 99 -7.66 -4.93 11.56
N LEU A 100 -7.57 -5.10 10.23
CA LEU A 100 -6.32 -4.89 9.50
C LEU A 100 -5.85 -3.43 9.57
N LEU A 101 -6.75 -2.47 9.35
CA LEU A 101 -6.41 -1.05 9.45
C LEU A 101 -5.90 -0.70 10.86
N ARG A 102 -6.58 -1.20 11.89
CA ARG A 102 -6.16 -1.01 13.28
C ARG A 102 -4.75 -1.55 13.51
N GLN A 103 -4.47 -2.78 13.09
CA GLN A 103 -3.15 -3.39 13.24
C GLN A 103 -2.06 -2.58 12.53
N ILE A 104 -2.35 -2.09 11.32
CA ILE A 104 -1.40 -1.27 10.55
C ILE A 104 -1.10 0.03 11.28
N TYR A 105 -2.11 0.77 11.76
CA TYR A 105 -1.87 2.03 12.47
C TYR A 105 -1.21 1.84 13.84
N GLU A 106 -1.48 0.73 14.53
CA GLU A 106 -0.78 0.37 15.77
C GLU A 106 0.71 0.06 15.52
N SER A 107 1.04 -0.62 14.41
CA SER A 107 2.43 -0.92 14.01
C SER A 107 3.16 0.28 13.40
N HIS A 108 2.41 1.20 12.78
CA HIS A 108 2.92 2.32 11.99
C HIS A 108 2.26 3.65 12.38
N PRO A 109 2.51 4.15 13.60
CA PRO A 109 1.91 5.39 14.08
C PRO A 109 2.28 6.62 13.24
N GLU A 110 3.40 6.56 12.49
CA GLU A 110 3.83 7.60 11.55
C GLU A 110 2.88 7.81 10.36
N LEU A 111 2.01 6.85 10.07
CA LEU A 111 1.07 6.93 8.94
C LEU A 111 -0.15 7.81 9.24
N GLY A 112 -0.38 8.12 10.53
CA GLY A 112 -1.52 8.89 11.02
C GLY A 112 -2.83 8.10 10.94
N GLU A 113 -3.57 8.01 12.06
CA GLU A 113 -4.90 7.41 12.04
C GLU A 113 -5.84 8.17 11.10
N PRO A 114 -6.86 7.51 10.52
CA PRO A 114 -7.74 8.16 9.59
C PRO A 114 -8.53 9.26 10.33
N HIS A 115 -8.43 10.50 9.88
CA HIS A 115 -9.23 11.59 10.44
C HIS A 115 -10.70 11.36 10.04
N GLY A 116 -11.49 10.86 10.99
CA GLY A 116 -12.92 10.59 10.81
C GLY A 116 -13.26 9.18 10.34
N ALA A 117 -12.45 8.17 10.66
CA ALA A 117 -12.90 6.77 10.59
C ALA A 117 -14.23 6.63 11.34
N ARG A 118 -15.29 6.29 10.60
CA ARG A 118 -16.63 6.06 11.14
C ARG A 118 -16.70 4.76 11.92
#